data_AF-A0A5C5Y5W6-F1
#
_entry.id   AF-A0A5C5Y5W6-F1
#
_cell.length_a   1.000
_cell.length_b   1.000
_cell.length_c   1.000
_cell.angle_alpha   90.00
_cell.angle_beta   90.00
_cell.angle_gamma   90.00
#
_symmetry.space_group_name_H-M   'P 1'
#
loop_
_entity.id
_entity.type
_entity.pdbx_description
1 polymer ?
#
loop_
_entity_poly.entity_id
_entity_poly.type
_entity_poly.pdbx_seq_one_letter_code
_entity_poly.pdbx_strand_id
1 'polypeptide(L)'
;MSSLSSEMGPKHDAAMGLPDGSRDIAPMQVYAVVGVLGLVIGWTYHQDVSKLVERWWSNSDYVHGFLVIPFAVYLAWSRRSMIPAKAKGTFWGITLVLAAVGLRCFSAYMSDPILAPASLVICLFGVAMCWGGLRYCLWLWPSFIFLLFMIPLPNFMESWGNLVLQRVATVSSTGVLQTLGVPAASFGNVILLSNAELGVEEACSGLRSTVLFLAVSAGAAFLLKSAPERLAVLLAAIPAAVIANIVRIVATGLLYQFGSAELASAVFHDFFGFLMLPLAAGMVYGVVLLVQMLLVPTEDEGPLLMDTSIATG
;
A
#
# COMPACT_ATOMS: atom_id res chain seq x y z
N MET A 1 -29.82 40.89 72.11
CA MET A 1 -29.03 42.02 71.59
C MET A 1 -27.60 41.57 71.40
N SER A 2 -27.03 41.84 70.22
CA SER A 2 -25.64 41.69 69.74
C SER A 2 -25.00 40.30 69.78
N SER A 3 -24.26 39.81 68.78
CA SER A 3 -23.94 40.20 67.39
C SER A 3 -22.88 39.19 66.89
N LEU A 4 -23.15 38.54 65.76
CA LEU A 4 -22.23 38.33 64.63
C LEU A 4 -20.72 38.12 64.87
N SER A 5 -20.24 36.91 64.58
CA SER A 5 -19.02 36.58 63.80
C SER A 5 -19.15 35.09 63.43
N SER A 6 -19.35 34.60 62.20
CA SER A 6 -18.76 34.85 60.87
C SER A 6 -17.26 34.61 60.82
N GLU A 7 -16.83 33.37 60.54
CA GLU A 7 -15.79 32.98 59.56
C GLU A 7 -16.11 31.53 59.11
N MET A 8 -16.68 31.28 57.92
CA MET A 8 -16.03 31.10 56.61
C MET A 8 -14.87 30.08 56.60
N GLY A 9 -15.06 28.95 55.91
CA GLY A 9 -13.94 28.18 55.32
C GLY A 9 -13.34 28.90 54.10
N PRO A 10 -12.69 28.23 53.11
CA PRO A 10 -12.30 26.81 52.99
C PRO A 10 -10.86 26.63 52.39
N LYS A 11 -10.57 25.43 51.84
CA LYS A 11 -9.49 25.05 50.87
C LYS A 11 -8.18 24.60 51.55
N HIS A 12 -7.79 23.31 51.54
CA HIS A 12 -7.58 22.41 50.40
C HIS A 12 -6.70 23.02 49.29
N ASP A 13 -5.56 23.59 49.70
CA ASP A 13 -4.47 23.96 48.81
C ASP A 13 -3.46 22.80 48.78
N ALA A 14 -3.54 22.00 47.74
CA ALA A 14 -2.73 22.14 46.54
C ALA A 14 -1.49 21.27 46.66
N ALA A 15 -1.70 19.98 46.37
CA ALA A 15 -0.65 19.11 45.86
C ALA A 15 0.00 19.82 44.68
N MET A 16 1.16 20.41 44.92
CA MET A 16 2.08 20.86 43.90
C MET A 16 2.63 19.58 43.23
N GLY A 17 1.82 19.01 42.35
CA GLY A 17 2.23 17.98 41.42
C GLY A 17 3.35 18.56 40.57
N LEU A 18 4.59 18.21 40.93
CA LEU A 18 5.73 18.37 40.06
C LEU A 18 5.35 17.78 38.70
N PRO A 19 5.63 18.48 37.58
CA PRO A 19 5.44 17.89 36.27
C PRO A 19 6.30 16.63 36.21
N ASP A 20 5.65 15.47 36.04
CA ASP A 20 6.30 14.20 35.74
C ASP A 20 7.11 14.38 34.45
N GLY A 21 8.39 14.69 34.65
CA GLY A 21 9.39 14.96 33.64
C GLY A 21 10.01 13.70 33.07
N SER A 22 9.28 12.57 33.07
CA SER A 22 9.65 11.37 32.31
C SER A 22 9.45 11.61 30.81
N ARG A 23 10.21 12.56 30.25
CA ARG A 23 10.66 12.40 28.86
C ARG A 23 11.57 11.20 28.88
N ASP A 24 11.02 10.03 28.51
CA ASP A 24 11.78 8.83 28.21
C ASP A 24 12.80 9.17 27.11
N ILE A 25 13.97 9.65 27.53
CA ILE A 25 15.17 9.68 26.72
C ILE A 25 15.51 8.21 26.53
N ALA A 26 15.02 7.61 25.44
CA ALA A 26 15.52 6.31 25.03
C ALA A 26 17.06 6.41 25.05
N PRO A 27 17.76 5.48 25.73
CA PRO A 27 19.18 5.63 25.97
C PRO A 27 19.88 5.82 24.62
N MET A 28 20.85 6.73 24.51
CA MET A 28 21.58 7.03 23.26
C MET A 28 22.04 5.76 22.51
N GLN A 29 22.29 4.69 23.25
CA GLN A 29 22.59 3.34 22.76
C GLN A 29 21.49 2.75 21.87
N VAL A 30 20.20 2.93 22.18
CA VAL A 30 19.06 2.48 21.37
C VAL A 30 19.07 3.17 20.00
N TYR A 31 19.21 4.50 19.98
CA TYR A 31 19.30 5.24 18.72
C TYR A 31 20.54 4.86 17.91
N ALA A 32 21.68 4.62 18.56
CA ALA A 32 22.89 4.15 17.90
C ALA A 32 22.70 2.75 17.27
N VAL A 33 22.10 1.81 18.01
CA VAL A 33 21.82 0.45 17.49
C VAL A 33 20.86 0.51 16.31
N VAL A 34 19.77 1.27 16.41
CA VAL A 34 18.81 1.44 15.31
C VAL A 34 19.49 2.09 14.10
N GLY A 35 20.33 3.11 14.32
CA GLY A 35 21.11 3.77 13.27
C GLY A 35 22.06 2.81 12.55
N VAL A 36 22.83 2.01 13.30
CA VAL A 36 23.75 1.01 12.74
C VAL A 36 22.99 -0.08 11.98
N LEU A 37 21.90 -0.62 12.54
CA LEU A 37 21.08 -1.62 11.85
C LEU A 37 20.47 -1.05 10.56
N GLY A 38 19.96 0.18 10.60
CA GLY A 38 19.46 0.89 9.43
C GLY A 38 20.54 1.06 8.36
N LEU A 39 21.76 1.45 8.74
CA LEU A 39 22.89 1.57 7.82
C LEU A 39 23.30 0.23 7.22
N VAL A 40 23.36 -0.84 8.02
CA VAL A 40 23.72 -2.19 7.55
C VAL A 40 22.68 -2.72 6.57
N ILE A 41 21.38 -2.60 6.89
CA ILE A 41 20.29 -3.01 5.99
C ILE A 41 20.33 -2.16 4.72
N GLY A 42 20.46 -0.84 4.85
CA GLY A 42 20.55 0.07 3.71
C GLY A 42 21.71 -0.26 2.78
N TRP A 43 22.91 -0.48 3.33
CA TRP A 43 24.08 -0.89 2.56
C TRP A 43 23.88 -2.25 1.88
N THR A 44 23.32 -3.21 2.60
CA THR A 44 23.13 -4.59 2.11
C THR A 44 22.09 -4.63 0.98
N TYR A 45 20.98 -3.92 1.13
CA TYR A 45 19.84 -3.95 0.20
C TYR A 45 19.85 -2.83 -0.84
N HIS A 46 20.88 -1.97 -0.89
CA HIS A 46 20.88 -0.83 -1.81
C HIS A 46 20.69 -1.24 -3.29
N GLN A 47 21.32 -2.35 -3.72
CA GLN A 47 21.17 -2.84 -5.09
C GLN A 47 19.75 -3.33 -5.36
N ASP A 48 19.17 -4.07 -4.42
CA ASP A 48 17.83 -4.63 -4.53
C ASP A 48 16.78 -3.50 -4.59
N VAL A 49 16.93 -2.50 -3.73
CA VAL A 49 16.09 -1.29 -3.72
C VAL A 49 16.32 -0.46 -4.99
N SER A 50 17.56 -0.33 -5.48
CA SER A 50 17.83 0.43 -6.72
C SER A 50 17.15 -0.20 -7.94
N LYS A 51 17.13 -1.54 -8.04
CA LYS A 51 16.41 -2.27 -9.09
C LYS A 51 14.91 -2.07 -8.99
N LEU A 52 14.36 -2.04 -7.77
CA LEU A 52 12.95 -1.71 -7.54
C LEU A 52 12.65 -0.27 -7.99
N VAL A 53 13.46 0.70 -7.58
CA VAL A 53 13.31 2.11 -7.96
C VAL A 53 13.39 2.29 -9.47
N GLU A 54 14.36 1.65 -10.13
CA GLU A 54 14.48 1.65 -11.59
C GLU A 54 13.24 1.07 -12.26
N ARG A 55 12.69 -0.02 -11.71
CA ARG A 55 11.43 -0.63 -12.20
C ARG A 55 10.23 0.29 -11.99
N TRP A 56 10.13 0.97 -10.85
CA TRP A 56 9.05 1.92 -10.57
C TRP A 56 9.12 3.16 -11.45
N TRP A 57 10.34 3.55 -11.85
CA TRP A 57 10.57 4.68 -12.75
C TRP A 57 10.32 4.34 -14.22
N SER A 58 10.80 3.18 -14.66
CA SER A 58 10.72 2.75 -16.07
C SER A 58 9.35 2.19 -16.45
N ASN A 59 8.54 1.75 -15.48
CA ASN A 59 7.25 1.13 -15.75
C ASN A 59 6.13 1.83 -14.97
N SER A 60 5.24 2.48 -15.74
CA SER A 60 4.06 3.19 -15.27
C SER A 60 3.19 2.42 -14.27
N ASP A 61 3.13 1.10 -14.42
CA ASP A 61 2.21 0.27 -13.65
C ASP A 61 2.77 -0.03 -12.24
N TYR A 62 4.06 0.20 -12.01
CA TYR A 62 4.71 0.04 -10.70
C TYR A 62 5.01 1.36 -9.98
N VAL A 63 4.56 2.51 -10.50
CA VAL A 63 4.78 3.85 -9.89
C VAL A 63 4.27 3.90 -8.45
N HIS A 64 3.25 3.10 -8.10
CA HIS A 64 2.74 2.97 -6.73
C HIS A 64 3.81 2.55 -5.71
N GLY A 65 4.87 1.85 -6.12
CA GLY A 65 5.97 1.43 -5.24
C GLY A 65 6.62 2.60 -4.49
N PHE A 66 6.70 3.78 -5.12
CA PHE A 66 7.18 5.01 -4.46
C PHE A 66 6.31 5.46 -3.29
N LEU A 67 4.99 5.21 -3.34
CA LEU A 67 4.06 5.52 -2.26
C LEU A 67 4.05 4.43 -1.17
N VAL A 68 4.43 3.20 -1.50
CA VAL A 68 4.35 2.08 -0.55
C VAL A 68 5.23 2.32 0.67
N ILE A 69 6.48 2.76 0.48
CA ILE A 69 7.43 2.96 1.58
C ILE A 69 6.96 4.09 2.53
N PRO A 70 6.67 5.33 2.07
CA PRO A 70 6.20 6.39 2.95
C PRO A 70 4.89 6.04 3.65
N PHE A 71 3.97 5.35 2.96
CA PHE A 71 2.69 4.98 3.57
C PHE A 71 2.84 3.88 4.62
N ALA A 72 3.73 2.90 4.42
CA ALA A 72 4.05 1.92 5.44
C ALA A 72 4.62 2.58 6.71
N VAL A 73 5.48 3.59 6.56
CA VAL A 73 5.99 4.40 7.68
C VAL A 73 4.86 5.19 8.35
N TYR A 74 3.96 5.80 7.56
CA TYR A 74 2.78 6.49 8.06
C TYR A 74 1.85 5.56 8.85
N LEU A 75 1.63 4.33 8.39
CA LEU A 75 0.83 3.32 9.11
C LEU A 75 1.47 2.99 10.47
N ALA A 76 2.78 2.78 10.52
CA ALA A 76 3.48 2.58 11.80
C ALA A 76 3.35 3.81 12.72
N TRP A 77 3.52 5.01 12.17
CA TRP A 77 3.44 6.27 12.93
C TRP A 77 2.05 6.61 13.44
N SER A 78 1.00 6.32 12.66
CA SER A 78 -0.41 6.53 13.05
C SER A 78 -0.81 5.61 14.21
N ARG A 79 -0.18 4.44 14.31
CA ARG A 79 -0.41 3.45 15.36
C ARG A 79 0.49 3.62 16.59
N ARG A 80 1.33 4.66 16.67
CA ARG A 80 2.31 4.84 17.77
C ARG A 80 1.73 4.86 19.18
N SER A 81 0.46 5.22 19.34
CA SER A 81 -0.24 5.18 20.64
C SER A 81 -0.50 3.75 21.12
N MET A 82 -0.47 2.77 20.23
CA MET A 82 -0.71 1.35 20.51
C MET A 82 0.59 0.54 20.66
N ILE A 83 1.73 1.20 20.87
CA ILE A 83 3.01 0.52 21.06
C ILE A 83 2.92 -0.38 22.30
N PRO A 84 3.26 -1.68 22.19
CA PRO A 84 3.22 -2.59 23.34
C PRO A 84 4.17 -2.17 24.45
N ALA A 85 3.65 -1.89 25.65
CA ALA A 85 4.44 -1.42 26.81
C ALA A 85 5.47 -2.45 27.33
N LYS A 86 5.26 -3.75 27.09
CA LYS A 86 6.15 -4.84 27.51
C LYS A 86 6.63 -5.65 26.30
N ALA A 87 7.20 -4.96 25.32
CA ALA A 87 7.83 -5.60 24.18
C ALA A 87 9.16 -6.22 24.62
N LYS A 88 9.29 -7.54 24.52
CA LYS A 88 10.54 -8.27 24.78
C LYS A 88 10.94 -9.01 23.52
N GLY A 89 12.16 -8.72 23.06
CA GLY A 89 12.79 -9.39 21.95
C GLY A 89 12.83 -10.91 22.11
N THR A 90 12.83 -11.62 20.99
CA THR A 90 12.99 -13.08 20.95
C THR A 90 14.11 -13.50 20.01
N PHE A 91 14.82 -14.57 20.36
CA PHE A 91 15.90 -15.13 19.56
C PHE A 91 15.41 -15.63 18.19
N TRP A 92 14.12 -15.98 18.06
CA TRP A 92 13.51 -16.38 16.79
C TRP A 92 13.62 -15.30 15.70
N GLY A 93 13.74 -14.03 16.09
CA GLY A 93 14.02 -12.95 15.14
C GLY A 93 15.36 -13.12 14.42
N ILE A 94 16.39 -13.66 15.11
CA ILE A 94 17.71 -13.94 14.50
C ILE A 94 17.55 -15.02 13.43
N THR A 95 16.78 -16.08 13.71
CA THR A 95 16.50 -17.14 12.72
C THR A 95 15.83 -16.56 11.47
N LEU A 96 14.90 -15.62 11.62
CA LEU A 96 14.25 -14.95 10.50
C LEU A 96 15.21 -14.04 9.72
N VAL A 97 16.11 -13.31 10.40
CA VAL A 97 17.14 -12.52 9.74
C VAL A 97 18.09 -13.42 8.95
N LEU A 98 18.52 -14.55 9.53
CA LEU A 98 19.36 -15.54 8.83
C LEU A 98 18.63 -16.16 7.64
N ALA A 99 17.34 -16.45 7.78
CA ALA A 99 16.51 -16.93 6.68
C ALA A 99 16.39 -15.89 5.56
N ALA A 100 16.23 -14.60 5.89
CA ALA A 100 16.23 -13.51 4.92
C ALA A 100 17.56 -13.40 4.16
N VAL A 101 18.69 -13.51 4.87
CA VAL A 101 20.02 -13.54 4.24
C VAL A 101 20.14 -14.74 3.30
N GLY A 102 19.72 -15.93 3.73
CA GLY A 102 19.70 -17.14 2.89
C GLY A 102 18.83 -16.97 1.64
N LEU A 103 17.63 -16.40 1.80
CA LEU A 103 16.70 -16.12 0.70
C LEU A 103 17.28 -15.12 -0.30
N ARG A 104 17.98 -14.09 0.19
CA ARG A 104 18.67 -13.11 -0.64
C ARG A 104 19.82 -13.75 -1.43
N CYS A 105 20.64 -14.58 -0.80
CA CYS A 105 21.69 -15.33 -1.49
C CYS A 105 21.10 -16.26 -2.56
N PHE A 106 19.98 -16.92 -2.25
CA PHE A 106 19.27 -17.76 -3.20
C PHE A 106 18.68 -16.96 -4.37
N SER A 107 18.10 -15.78 -4.10
CA SER A 107 17.64 -14.84 -5.12
C SER A 107 18.77 -14.40 -6.05
N ALA A 108 19.95 -14.09 -5.51
CA ALA A 108 21.12 -13.72 -6.30
C ALA A 108 21.60 -14.89 -7.18
N TYR A 109 21.52 -16.13 -6.70
CA TYR A 109 21.85 -17.33 -7.47
C TYR A 109 20.83 -17.61 -8.59
N MET A 110 19.54 -17.45 -8.30
CA MET A 110 18.45 -17.67 -9.28
C MET A 110 18.22 -16.47 -10.21
N SER A 111 18.83 -15.31 -9.94
CA SER A 111 18.51 -14.03 -10.58
C SER A 111 17.03 -13.67 -10.53
N ASP A 112 16.36 -14.03 -9.44
CA ASP A 112 14.92 -13.85 -9.26
C ASP A 112 14.59 -12.45 -8.72
N PRO A 113 13.73 -11.66 -9.41
CA PRO A 113 13.44 -10.27 -9.05
C PRO A 113 12.47 -10.09 -7.87
N ILE A 114 11.92 -11.16 -7.31
CA ILE A 114 10.87 -11.17 -6.27
C ILE A 114 11.45 -11.57 -4.92
N LEU A 115 12.29 -12.60 -4.92
CA LEU A 115 12.87 -13.18 -3.71
C LEU A 115 13.75 -12.18 -2.94
N ALA A 116 14.53 -11.35 -3.62
CA ALA A 116 15.37 -10.33 -2.98
C ALA A 116 14.53 -9.25 -2.25
N PRO A 117 13.56 -8.57 -2.90
CA PRO A 117 12.62 -7.68 -2.20
C PRO A 117 11.83 -8.35 -1.08
N ALA A 118 11.38 -9.59 -1.26
CA ALA A 118 10.68 -10.35 -0.22
C ALA A 118 11.57 -10.58 1.00
N SER A 119 12.85 -10.89 0.78
CA SER A 119 13.82 -11.04 1.87
C SER A 119 14.01 -9.76 2.69
N LEU A 120 13.89 -8.58 2.08
CA LEU A 120 13.94 -7.31 2.81
C LEU A 120 12.79 -7.20 3.81
N VAL A 121 11.56 -7.53 3.39
CA VAL A 121 10.39 -7.50 4.28
C VAL A 121 10.54 -8.52 5.43
N ILE A 122 11.03 -9.73 5.12
CA ILE A 122 11.32 -10.76 6.13
C ILE A 122 12.43 -10.30 7.09
N CYS A 123 13.47 -9.64 6.59
CA CYS A 123 14.56 -9.09 7.40
C CYS A 123 14.03 -8.03 8.38
N LEU A 124 13.22 -7.08 7.89
CA LEU A 124 12.60 -6.05 8.73
C LEU A 124 11.68 -6.66 9.79
N PHE A 125 10.92 -7.69 9.43
CA PHE A 125 10.09 -8.45 10.37
C PHE A 125 10.95 -9.16 11.43
N GLY A 126 12.05 -9.80 11.04
CA GLY A 126 12.99 -10.44 11.95
C GLY A 126 13.63 -9.45 12.93
N VAL A 127 14.03 -8.27 12.45
CA VAL A 127 14.58 -7.18 13.28
C VAL A 127 13.53 -6.66 14.28
N ALA A 128 12.29 -6.44 13.83
CA ALA A 128 11.19 -6.07 14.73
C ALA A 128 10.93 -7.13 15.81
N MET A 129 11.05 -8.42 15.44
CA MET A 129 10.89 -9.54 16.36
C MET A 129 12.04 -9.65 17.37
N CYS A 130 13.28 -9.37 16.95
CA CYS A 130 14.44 -9.25 17.85
C CYS A 130 14.28 -8.11 18.86
N TRP A 131 13.59 -7.03 18.48
CA TRP A 131 13.40 -5.88 19.35
C TRP A 131 12.28 -6.08 20.36
N GLY A 132 11.08 -6.38 19.86
CA GLY A 132 9.86 -6.34 20.67
C GLY A 132 9.05 -7.63 20.67
N GLY A 133 9.56 -8.68 20.02
CA GLY A 133 8.89 -9.97 19.92
C GLY A 133 7.65 -9.94 19.03
N LEU A 134 6.85 -11.00 19.11
CA LEU A 134 5.66 -11.17 18.26
C LEU A 134 4.64 -10.03 18.45
N ARG A 135 4.50 -9.50 19.67
CA ARG A 135 3.58 -8.38 19.96
C ARG A 135 3.93 -7.12 19.18
N TYR A 136 5.23 -6.83 19.02
CA TYR A 136 5.68 -5.68 18.26
C TYR A 136 5.50 -5.90 16.74
N CYS A 137 5.72 -7.13 16.27
CA CYS A 137 5.42 -7.51 14.89
C CYS A 137 3.92 -7.41 14.57
N LEU A 138 3.05 -7.82 15.49
CA LEU A 138 1.60 -7.65 15.37
C LEU A 138 1.23 -6.15 15.38
N TRP A 139 1.85 -5.33 16.22
CA TRP A 139 1.61 -3.88 16.13
C TRP A 139 1.96 -3.31 14.72
N LEU A 140 3.07 -3.77 14.13
CA LEU A 140 3.54 -3.40 12.79
C LEU A 140 2.90 -4.17 11.62
N TRP A 141 1.99 -5.13 11.86
CA TRP A 141 1.47 -6.00 10.81
C TRP A 141 0.90 -5.23 9.59
N PRO A 142 0.18 -4.09 9.75
CA PRO A 142 -0.33 -3.36 8.60
C PRO A 142 0.80 -2.80 7.73
N SER A 143 1.90 -2.34 8.37
CA SER A 143 3.07 -1.80 7.67
C SER A 143 3.78 -2.91 6.90
N PHE A 144 3.95 -4.09 7.49
CA PHE A 144 4.56 -5.23 6.82
C PHE A 144 3.72 -5.74 5.64
N ILE A 145 2.41 -5.87 5.81
CA ILE A 145 1.52 -6.25 4.71
C ILE A 145 1.56 -5.18 3.60
N PHE A 146 1.58 -3.90 3.97
CA PHE A 146 1.63 -2.83 2.97
C PHE A 146 2.95 -2.85 2.18
N LEU A 147 4.08 -3.11 2.82
CA LEU A 147 5.38 -3.25 2.15
C LEU A 147 5.40 -4.36 1.09
N LEU A 148 4.54 -5.38 1.19
CA LEU A 148 4.47 -6.42 0.14
C LEU A 148 4.00 -5.86 -1.21
N PHE A 149 3.25 -4.75 -1.23
CA PHE A 149 2.83 -4.09 -2.48
C PHE A 149 3.99 -3.44 -3.23
N MET A 150 5.16 -3.26 -2.62
CA MET A 150 6.34 -2.77 -3.34
C MET A 150 6.98 -3.87 -4.21
N ILE A 151 6.65 -5.13 -3.94
CA ILE A 151 7.23 -6.30 -4.59
C ILE A 151 6.44 -6.63 -5.86
N PRO A 152 7.10 -6.76 -7.02
CA PRO A 152 6.40 -7.11 -8.26
C PRO A 152 5.77 -8.50 -8.19
N LEU A 153 4.61 -8.67 -8.82
CA LEU A 153 3.93 -9.97 -8.91
C LEU A 153 4.78 -11.01 -9.68
N PRO A 154 4.66 -12.31 -9.31
CA PRO A 154 5.23 -13.40 -10.08
C PRO A 154 4.66 -13.53 -11.49
N ASN A 155 5.54 -13.82 -12.45
CA ASN A 155 5.21 -13.95 -13.89
C ASN A 155 4.08 -14.98 -14.16
N PHE A 156 3.99 -16.06 -13.38
CA PHE A 156 2.94 -17.06 -13.56
C PHE A 156 1.55 -16.57 -13.12
N MET A 157 1.50 -15.65 -12.15
CA MET A 157 0.24 -15.00 -11.77
C MET A 157 -0.19 -14.04 -12.87
N GLU A 158 0.78 -13.39 -13.55
CA GLU A 158 0.53 -12.53 -14.70
C GLU A 158 -0.17 -13.30 -15.84
N SER A 159 0.16 -14.57 -16.11
CA SER A 159 -0.37 -15.26 -17.30
C SER A 159 -1.85 -15.71 -17.20
N TRP A 160 -2.33 -16.12 -16.02
CA TRP A 160 -3.68 -16.72 -15.89
C TRP A 160 -4.81 -15.70 -15.67
N GLY A 161 -4.61 -14.72 -14.79
CA GLY A 161 -5.64 -13.72 -14.49
C GLY A 161 -5.81 -12.67 -15.60
N ASN A 162 -4.74 -12.42 -16.38
CA ASN A 162 -4.76 -11.42 -17.44
C ASN A 162 -5.75 -11.78 -18.56
N LEU A 163 -5.89 -13.05 -18.95
CA LEU A 163 -6.69 -13.41 -20.14
C LEU A 163 -8.16 -13.00 -20.02
N VAL A 164 -8.79 -13.21 -18.86
CA VAL A 164 -10.19 -12.82 -18.64
C VAL A 164 -10.33 -11.30 -18.55
N LEU A 165 -9.45 -10.67 -17.76
CA LEU A 165 -9.50 -9.23 -17.53
C LEU A 165 -9.22 -8.43 -18.81
N GLN A 166 -8.24 -8.87 -19.61
CA GLN A 166 -7.91 -8.31 -20.92
C GLN A 166 -9.07 -8.47 -21.89
N ARG A 167 -9.75 -9.62 -21.91
CA ARG A 167 -10.91 -9.80 -22.79
C ARG A 167 -12.07 -8.87 -22.44
N VAL A 168 -12.38 -8.76 -21.14
CA VAL A 168 -13.41 -7.80 -20.66
C VAL A 168 -13.02 -6.39 -21.04
N ALA A 169 -11.78 -5.98 -20.75
CA ALA A 169 -11.29 -4.65 -21.09
C ALA A 169 -11.32 -4.37 -22.60
N THR A 170 -10.93 -5.34 -23.43
CA THR A 170 -10.91 -5.22 -24.89
C THR A 170 -12.31 -5.00 -25.44
N VAL A 171 -13.25 -5.88 -25.07
CA VAL A 171 -14.64 -5.81 -25.55
C VAL A 171 -15.32 -4.53 -25.07
N SER A 172 -15.19 -4.21 -23.79
CA SER A 172 -15.78 -2.99 -23.22
C SER A 172 -15.19 -1.73 -23.84
N SER A 173 -13.86 -1.65 -24.00
CA SER A 173 -13.20 -0.48 -24.60
C SER A 173 -13.56 -0.31 -26.07
N THR A 174 -13.67 -1.42 -26.82
CA THR A 174 -14.13 -1.39 -28.22
C THR A 174 -15.55 -0.84 -28.30
N GLY A 175 -16.46 -1.30 -27.44
CA GLY A 175 -17.81 -0.77 -27.37
C GLY A 175 -17.86 0.72 -27.04
N VAL A 176 -17.04 1.19 -26.09
CA VAL A 176 -16.95 2.62 -25.75
C VAL A 176 -16.37 3.44 -26.91
N LEU A 177 -15.34 2.96 -27.60
CA LEU A 177 -14.79 3.64 -28.77
C LEU A 177 -15.84 3.78 -29.89
N GLN A 178 -16.62 2.72 -30.13
CA GLN A 178 -17.71 2.74 -31.09
C GLN A 178 -18.81 3.73 -30.70
N THR A 179 -19.19 3.83 -29.42
CA THR A 179 -20.19 4.82 -28.97
C THR A 179 -19.67 6.26 -29.08
N LEU A 180 -18.36 6.46 -29.03
CA LEU A 180 -17.69 7.74 -29.30
C LEU A 180 -17.50 8.04 -30.79
N GLY A 181 -18.02 7.20 -31.69
CA GLY A 181 -17.96 7.39 -33.14
C GLY A 181 -16.64 6.97 -33.77
N VAL A 182 -15.78 6.25 -33.04
CA VAL A 182 -14.53 5.70 -33.57
C VAL A 182 -14.81 4.31 -34.18
N PRO A 183 -14.51 4.10 -35.48
CA PRO A 183 -14.63 2.78 -36.08
C PRO A 183 -13.56 1.85 -35.53
N ALA A 184 -13.94 1.05 -34.53
CA ALA A 184 -13.06 0.12 -33.84
C ALA A 184 -13.60 -1.32 -33.95
N ALA A 185 -12.70 -2.30 -34.08
CA ALA A 185 -13.03 -3.72 -34.05
C ALA A 185 -11.98 -4.50 -33.24
N SER A 186 -12.41 -5.45 -32.43
CA SER A 186 -11.50 -6.26 -31.60
C SER A 186 -11.30 -7.67 -32.16
N PHE A 187 -10.04 -8.10 -32.28
CA PHE A 187 -9.65 -9.47 -32.59
C PHE A 187 -8.76 -10.01 -31.47
N GLY A 188 -9.27 -10.97 -30.69
CA GLY A 188 -8.59 -11.39 -29.46
C GLY A 188 -8.49 -10.23 -28.47
N ASN A 189 -7.26 -9.88 -28.07
CA ASN A 189 -6.94 -8.75 -27.19
C ASN A 189 -6.35 -7.55 -27.97
N VAL A 190 -6.54 -7.48 -29.28
CA VAL A 190 -6.08 -6.35 -30.11
C VAL A 190 -7.30 -5.57 -30.61
N ILE A 191 -7.27 -4.25 -30.46
CA ILE A 191 -8.28 -3.32 -30.98
C ILE A 191 -7.72 -2.66 -32.24
N LEU A 192 -8.35 -2.93 -33.39
CA LEU A 192 -8.04 -2.29 -34.66
C LEU A 192 -8.79 -0.95 -34.73
N LEU A 193 -8.03 0.12 -34.99
CA LEU A 193 -8.53 1.45 -35.32
C LEU A 193 -8.29 1.76 -36.80
N SER A 194 -8.75 2.91 -37.29
CA SER A 194 -8.50 3.29 -38.69
C SER A 194 -7.01 3.50 -38.99
N ASN A 195 -6.28 4.02 -38.01
CA ASN A 195 -4.91 4.52 -38.20
C ASN A 195 -3.86 3.75 -37.38
N ALA A 196 -4.28 2.80 -36.55
CA ALA A 196 -3.40 2.10 -35.61
C ALA A 196 -3.99 0.77 -35.15
N GLU A 197 -3.14 -0.11 -34.63
CA GLU A 197 -3.53 -1.30 -33.89
C GLU A 197 -3.12 -1.14 -32.44
N LEU A 198 -4.04 -1.41 -31.51
CA LEU A 198 -3.80 -1.32 -30.08
C LEU A 198 -3.88 -2.69 -29.45
N GLY A 199 -2.72 -3.27 -29.18
CA GLY A 199 -2.61 -4.46 -28.35
C GLY A 199 -2.97 -4.13 -26.91
N VAL A 200 -4.03 -4.71 -26.36
CA VAL A 200 -4.41 -4.50 -24.95
C VAL A 200 -3.36 -5.08 -24.00
N GLU A 201 -2.58 -6.07 -24.42
CA GLU A 201 -1.44 -6.59 -23.64
C GLU A 201 -0.28 -5.58 -23.54
N GLU A 202 0.08 -4.93 -24.65
CA GLU A 202 1.13 -3.91 -24.70
C GLU A 202 0.66 -2.57 -24.09
N ALA A 203 -0.62 -2.23 -24.31
CA ALA A 203 -1.25 -1.05 -23.73
C ALA A 203 -1.58 -1.24 -22.24
N CYS A 204 -1.74 -2.49 -21.77
CA CYS A 204 -2.16 -2.81 -20.40
C CYS A 204 -1.55 -4.11 -19.86
N SER A 205 -0.73 -3.98 -18.83
CA SER A 205 -0.45 -5.03 -17.87
C SER A 205 -1.62 -5.17 -16.88
N GLY A 206 -2.76 -5.71 -17.33
CA GLY A 206 -4.04 -5.70 -16.60
C GLY A 206 -3.96 -6.08 -15.10
N LEU A 207 -3.16 -7.08 -14.73
CA LEU A 207 -2.91 -7.44 -13.34
C LEU A 207 -2.02 -6.46 -12.57
N ARG A 208 -1.09 -5.80 -13.23
CA ARG A 208 -0.16 -4.83 -12.61
C ARG A 208 -0.88 -3.53 -12.24
N SER A 209 -1.76 -3.04 -13.11
CA SER A 209 -2.69 -1.96 -12.77
C SER A 209 -3.65 -2.39 -11.65
N THR A 210 -4.09 -3.66 -11.63
CA THR A 210 -4.89 -4.19 -10.51
C THR A 210 -4.13 -4.15 -9.18
N VAL A 211 -2.81 -4.38 -9.16
CA VAL A 211 -1.99 -4.22 -7.94
C VAL A 211 -1.99 -2.77 -7.46
N LEU A 212 -1.88 -1.78 -8.34
CA LEU A 212 -2.01 -0.36 -7.97
C LEU A 212 -3.35 -0.11 -7.27
N PHE A 213 -4.46 -0.54 -7.86
CA PHE A 213 -5.79 -0.37 -7.25
C PHE A 213 -5.93 -1.13 -5.94
N LEU A 214 -5.40 -2.34 -5.86
CA LEU A 214 -5.40 -3.13 -4.63
C LEU A 214 -4.56 -2.47 -3.53
N ALA A 215 -3.39 -1.90 -3.87
CA ALA A 215 -2.54 -1.17 -2.94
C ALA A 215 -3.24 0.08 -2.41
N VAL A 216 -3.86 0.87 -3.30
CA VAL A 216 -4.61 2.08 -2.92
C VAL A 216 -5.83 1.72 -2.08
N SER A 217 -6.60 0.69 -2.47
CA SER A 217 -7.75 0.19 -1.70
C SER A 217 -7.35 -0.40 -0.36
N ALA A 218 -6.25 -1.13 -0.27
CA ALA A 218 -5.71 -1.63 1.00
C ALA A 218 -5.28 -0.45 1.90
N GLY A 219 -4.63 0.55 1.31
CA GLY A 219 -4.28 1.79 2.01
C GLY A 219 -5.51 2.49 2.59
N ALA A 220 -6.55 2.67 1.77
CA ALA A 220 -7.83 3.24 2.22
C ALA A 220 -8.49 2.37 3.30
N ALA A 221 -8.52 1.04 3.14
CA ALA A 221 -9.08 0.12 4.10
C ALA A 221 -8.38 0.19 5.47
N PHE A 222 -7.06 0.42 5.52
CA PHE A 222 -6.36 0.64 6.79
C PHE A 222 -6.77 1.92 7.52
N LEU A 223 -7.32 2.91 6.81
CA LEU A 223 -7.82 4.16 7.39
C LEU A 223 -9.29 4.09 7.81
N LEU A 224 -10.05 3.14 7.25
CA LEU A 224 -11.44 2.92 7.62
C LEU A 224 -11.57 2.24 8.98
N LYS A 225 -12.64 2.56 9.70
CA LYS A 225 -12.90 2.04 11.05
C LYS A 225 -13.70 0.73 11.01
N SER A 226 -14.69 0.66 10.13
CA SER A 226 -15.64 -0.45 10.08
C SER A 226 -15.13 -1.61 9.21
N ALA A 227 -15.16 -2.83 9.73
CA ALA A 227 -14.78 -4.04 9.00
C ALA A 227 -15.58 -4.26 7.69
N PRO A 228 -16.91 -4.09 7.64
CA PRO A 228 -17.65 -4.18 6.38
C PRO A 228 -17.26 -3.08 5.37
N GLU A 229 -16.95 -1.86 5.81
CA GLU A 229 -16.45 -0.81 4.90
C GLU A 229 -15.11 -1.23 4.28
N ARG A 230 -14.19 -1.76 5.10
CA ARG A 230 -12.89 -2.28 4.62
C ARG A 230 -13.07 -3.36 3.56
N LEU A 231 -13.92 -4.34 3.85
CA LEU A 231 -14.19 -5.45 2.93
C LEU A 231 -14.84 -4.93 1.64
N ALA A 232 -15.82 -4.04 1.73
CA ALA A 232 -16.48 -3.45 0.57
C ALA A 232 -15.50 -2.70 -0.34
N VAL A 233 -14.61 -1.88 0.24
CA VAL A 233 -13.59 -1.13 -0.52
C VAL A 233 -12.55 -2.06 -1.15
N LEU A 234 -12.13 -3.12 -0.46
CA LEU A 234 -11.23 -4.13 -1.01
C LEU A 234 -11.86 -4.90 -2.17
N LEU A 235 -13.13 -5.30 -2.04
CA LEU A 235 -13.86 -6.01 -3.11
C LEU A 235 -14.12 -5.10 -4.31
N ALA A 236 -14.40 -3.82 -4.09
CA ALA A 236 -14.59 -2.83 -5.13
C ALA A 236 -13.30 -2.44 -5.87
N ALA A 237 -12.12 -2.82 -5.34
CA ALA A 237 -10.83 -2.56 -5.98
C ALA A 237 -10.73 -3.20 -7.38
N ILE A 238 -11.23 -4.44 -7.53
CA ILE A 238 -11.14 -5.18 -8.80
C ILE A 238 -12.02 -4.52 -9.88
N PRO A 239 -13.33 -4.26 -9.66
CA PRO A 239 -14.14 -3.52 -10.62
C PRO A 239 -13.59 -2.13 -10.94
N ALA A 240 -13.09 -1.39 -9.94
CA ALA A 240 -12.50 -0.08 -10.14
C ALA A 240 -11.26 -0.16 -11.05
N ALA A 241 -10.40 -1.17 -10.85
CA ALA A 241 -9.24 -1.42 -11.70
C ALA A 241 -9.64 -1.70 -13.15
N VAL A 242 -10.67 -2.51 -13.37
CA VAL A 242 -11.18 -2.82 -14.72
C VAL A 242 -11.71 -1.56 -15.41
N ILE A 243 -12.50 -0.75 -14.71
CA ILE A 243 -13.06 0.50 -15.25
C ILE A 243 -11.94 1.48 -15.60
N ALA A 244 -10.97 1.67 -14.71
CA ALA A 244 -9.82 2.54 -14.97
C ALA A 244 -9.00 2.05 -16.18
N ASN A 245 -8.85 0.74 -16.31
CA ASN A 245 -8.18 0.14 -17.45
C ASN A 245 -8.93 0.39 -18.77
N ILE A 246 -10.27 0.29 -18.76
CA ILE A 246 -11.11 0.65 -19.92
C ILE A 246 -10.92 2.13 -20.26
N VAL A 247 -10.97 3.03 -19.27
CA VAL A 247 -10.75 4.46 -19.48
C VAL A 247 -9.38 4.72 -20.09
N ARG A 248 -8.32 4.04 -19.61
CA ARG A 248 -6.97 4.12 -20.19
C ARG A 248 -6.96 3.68 -21.64
N ILE A 249 -7.47 2.50 -21.97
CA ILE A 249 -7.49 1.96 -23.35
C ILE A 249 -8.26 2.90 -24.29
N VAL A 250 -9.43 3.39 -23.87
CA VAL A 250 -10.23 4.33 -24.66
C VAL A 250 -9.48 5.63 -24.88
N ALA A 251 -8.89 6.22 -23.83
CA ALA A 251 -8.10 7.45 -23.95
C ALA A 251 -6.90 7.25 -24.90
N THR A 252 -6.23 6.10 -24.82
CA THR A 252 -5.17 5.70 -25.75
C THR A 252 -5.70 5.66 -27.18
N GLY A 253 -6.82 4.98 -27.41
CA GLY A 253 -7.42 4.83 -28.72
C GLY A 253 -7.82 6.14 -29.36
N LEU A 254 -8.38 7.06 -28.57
CA LEU A 254 -8.69 8.40 -29.03
C LEU A 254 -7.42 9.18 -29.40
N LEU A 255 -6.35 9.06 -28.62
CA LEU A 255 -5.07 9.72 -28.93
C LEU A 255 -4.43 9.18 -30.22
N TYR A 256 -4.49 7.88 -30.47
CA TYR A 256 -4.00 7.30 -31.72
C TYR A 256 -4.89 7.63 -32.93
N GLN A 257 -6.20 7.75 -32.72
CA GLN A 257 -7.14 8.07 -33.80
C GLN A 257 -7.06 9.54 -34.22
N PHE A 258 -6.93 10.46 -33.26
CA PHE A 258 -7.03 11.91 -33.49
C PHE A 258 -5.72 12.68 -33.29
N GLY A 259 -4.72 12.11 -32.62
CA GLY A 259 -3.40 12.71 -32.43
C GLY A 259 -2.39 12.26 -33.49
N SER A 260 -1.26 12.97 -33.58
CA SER A 260 -0.11 12.49 -34.35
C SER A 260 0.63 11.39 -33.59
N ALA A 261 1.12 10.36 -34.30
CA ALA A 261 1.79 9.20 -33.70
C ALA A 261 2.92 9.57 -32.71
N GLU A 262 3.66 10.64 -32.98
CA GLU A 262 4.73 11.15 -32.12
C GLU A 262 4.20 11.72 -30.79
N LEU A 263 3.09 12.47 -30.83
CA LEU A 263 2.42 13.05 -29.65
C LEU A 263 1.73 11.97 -28.83
N ALA A 264 1.14 10.97 -29.51
CA ALA A 264 0.60 9.78 -28.87
C ALA A 264 1.71 9.05 -28.10
N SER A 265 2.86 8.75 -28.71
CA SER A 265 3.95 8.04 -28.04
C SER A 265 4.54 8.80 -26.84
N ALA A 266 4.77 10.11 -26.95
CA ALA A 266 5.34 10.92 -25.88
C ALA A 266 4.37 11.10 -24.69
N VAL A 267 3.08 11.32 -24.96
CA VAL A 267 2.07 11.45 -23.90
C VAL A 267 1.77 10.08 -23.26
N PHE A 268 1.87 8.99 -24.01
CA PHE A 268 1.60 7.66 -23.48
C PHE A 268 2.60 7.21 -22.42
N HIS A 269 3.89 7.38 -22.69
CA HIS A 269 4.93 6.88 -21.80
C HIS A 269 5.08 7.72 -20.52
N ASP A 270 4.96 9.05 -20.61
CA ASP A 270 5.22 9.92 -19.46
C ASP A 270 3.93 10.36 -18.73
N PHE A 271 2.84 10.68 -19.44
CA PHE A 271 1.67 11.31 -18.79
C PHE A 271 0.71 10.29 -18.19
N PHE A 272 0.36 9.23 -18.93
CA PHE A 272 -0.60 8.25 -18.43
C PHE A 272 -0.07 7.47 -17.23
N GLY A 273 1.24 7.19 -17.17
CA GLY A 273 1.79 6.45 -16.05
C GLY A 273 1.65 7.15 -14.71
N PHE A 274 1.94 8.46 -14.66
CA PHE A 274 1.70 9.25 -13.46
C PHE A 274 0.23 9.55 -13.21
N LEU A 275 -0.60 9.69 -14.25
CA LEU A 275 -2.03 9.98 -14.12
C LEU A 275 -2.84 8.80 -13.56
N MET A 276 -2.40 7.56 -13.79
CA MET A 276 -3.11 6.36 -13.31
C MET A 276 -3.19 6.31 -11.78
N LEU A 277 -2.18 6.83 -11.07
CA LEU A 277 -2.17 6.83 -9.61
C LEU A 277 -3.23 7.79 -9.01
N PRO A 278 -3.31 9.08 -9.40
CA PRO A 278 -4.42 9.96 -9.04
C PRO A 278 -5.78 9.42 -9.47
N LEU A 279 -5.89 8.83 -10.66
CA LEU A 279 -7.13 8.20 -11.11
C LEU A 279 -7.56 7.07 -10.17
N ALA A 280 -6.63 6.19 -9.81
CA ALA A 280 -6.88 5.11 -8.85
C ALA A 280 -7.29 5.65 -7.48
N ALA A 281 -6.56 6.63 -6.94
CA ALA A 281 -6.89 7.29 -5.68
C ALA A 281 -8.28 7.93 -5.71
N GLY A 282 -8.61 8.65 -6.78
CA GLY A 282 -9.93 9.30 -6.94
C GLY A 282 -11.07 8.29 -7.05
N MET A 283 -10.89 7.20 -7.81
CA MET A 283 -11.91 6.16 -7.95
C MET A 283 -12.11 5.40 -6.64
N VAL A 284 -11.04 5.02 -5.94
CA VAL A 284 -11.14 4.38 -4.63
C VAL A 284 -11.78 5.32 -3.60
N TYR A 285 -11.45 6.62 -3.64
CA TYR A 285 -12.10 7.60 -2.79
C TYR A 285 -13.61 7.71 -3.09
N GLY A 286 -14.01 7.71 -4.36
CA GLY A 286 -15.42 7.65 -4.76
C GLY A 286 -16.13 6.39 -4.26
N VAL A 287 -15.45 5.23 -4.32
CA VAL A 287 -15.96 3.97 -3.73
C VAL A 287 -16.12 4.10 -2.22
N VAL A 288 -15.14 4.67 -1.52
CA VAL A 288 -15.23 4.91 -0.06
C VAL A 288 -16.45 5.77 0.27
N LEU A 289 -16.66 6.87 -0.45
CA LEU A 289 -17.83 7.74 -0.26
C LEU A 289 -19.14 7.00 -0.54
N LEU A 290 -19.21 6.21 -1.60
CA LEU A 290 -20.39 5.39 -1.93
C LEU A 290 -20.67 4.36 -0.84
N VAL A 291 -19.64 3.68 -0.35
CA VAL A 291 -19.75 2.68 0.73
C VAL A 291 -20.23 3.35 2.03
N GLN A 292 -19.67 4.51 2.39
CA GLN A 292 -20.10 5.27 3.58
C GLN A 292 -21.52 5.83 3.44
N MET A 293 -21.97 6.12 2.21
CA MET A 293 -23.35 6.52 1.95
C MET A 293 -24.33 5.35 2.03
N LEU A 294 -23.91 4.14 1.64
CA LEU A 294 -24.77 2.94 1.60
C LEU A 294 -24.80 2.19 2.93
N LEU A 295 -23.69 2.16 3.66
CA LEU A 295 -23.60 1.51 4.96
C LEU A 295 -23.96 2.51 6.06
N VAL A 296 -25.02 2.20 6.81
CA VAL A 296 -25.35 2.95 8.04
C VAL A 296 -24.18 2.79 9.02
N PRO A 297 -23.72 3.87 9.68
CA PRO A 297 -22.65 3.77 10.68
C PRO A 297 -23.05 2.77 11.76
N THR A 298 -22.40 1.60 11.77
CA THR A 298 -22.47 0.70 12.92
C THR A 298 -21.53 1.27 13.98
N GLU A 299 -22.01 1.42 15.21
CA GLU A 299 -21.18 1.73 16.36
C GLU A 299 -20.24 0.55 16.63
N ASP A 300 -19.14 0.44 15.87
CA ASP A 300 -18.11 -0.56 16.10
C ASP A 300 -16.76 0.10 16.34
N GLU A 301 -16.16 -0.30 17.46
CA GLU A 301 -15.04 0.33 18.13
C GLU A 301 -13.74 0.29 17.31
N GLY A 302 -13.26 1.47 16.93
CA GLY A 302 -11.83 1.76 16.78
C GLY A 302 -11.06 1.12 15.60
N PRO A 303 -9.82 1.59 15.36
CA PRO A 303 -8.99 1.14 14.25
C PRO A 303 -8.36 -0.24 14.53
N LEU A 304 -8.91 -1.32 13.96
CA LEU A 304 -8.33 -2.67 13.97
C LEU A 304 -7.72 -3.05 15.33
N LEU A 305 -8.58 -3.13 16.35
CA LEU A 305 -8.29 -3.86 17.58
C LEU A 305 -8.32 -5.34 17.24
N MET A 306 -7.15 -5.94 17.03
CA MET A 306 -7.03 -7.38 17.23
C MET A 306 -7.24 -7.59 18.72
N ASP A 307 -8.38 -8.13 19.12
CA ASP A 307 -8.56 -8.61 20.49
C ASP A 307 -7.47 -9.67 20.74
N THR A 308 -6.49 -9.31 21.56
CA THR A 308 -5.35 -10.17 21.90
C THR A 308 -5.74 -11.33 22.84
N SER A 309 -7.03 -11.56 23.06
CA SER A 309 -7.57 -12.66 23.88
C SER A 309 -7.25 -14.06 23.34
N ILE A 310 -6.80 -14.21 22.10
CA ILE A 310 -6.45 -15.52 21.51
C ILE A 310 -5.08 -16.06 21.99
N ALA A 311 -4.30 -15.31 22.77
CA ALA A 311 -3.00 -15.78 23.28
C ALA A 311 -2.97 -16.13 24.79
N THR A 312 -4.13 -16.40 25.39
CA THR A 312 -4.24 -16.95 26.76
C THR A 312 -4.52 -18.46 26.82
N GLY A 313 -4.21 -19.19 25.74
CA GLY A 313 -4.19 -20.65 25.70
C GLY A 313 -2.78 -21.20 25.62
#